data_AF-A0A917KQ29-F1
#
_entry.id   AF-A0A917KQ29-F1
#
_cell.length_a   1.000
_cell.length_b   1.000
_cell.length_c   1.000
_cell.angle_alpha   90.00
_cell.angle_beta   90.00
_cell.angle_gamma   90.00
#
_symmetry.space_group_name_H-M   'P 1'
#
loop_
_entity.id
_entity.type
_entity.pdbx_description
1 polymer ?
#
loop_
_entity_poly.entity_id
_entity_poly.type
_entity_poly.pdbx_seq_one_letter_code
_entity_poly.pdbx_strand_id
1 'polypeptide(L)'
;MPNFDGGHYFLTVLIPVRTDPVQDARSTSSVTSHAHALREALVALPTALQTPATEHIGLNSPFARDGRTHFARFAVIDDAAYNGRDKRDPIRVALVGPDPVTADPVDHLPHPYLLFAADFDAASGDAAELNAYLRGLWSVMQPEWRSILEHCHGYDRVDGPDGFAALITACQVETTMPFNDYWTGGPKLTAMPLGPLLAPLAVAAGALLLGLVGALLAAMMGGGARFWLILALLGLIALPITAAIVLRRLSSKAREAFPTAPRSDLPGVLKALYLQQAFTRFAIDQQGRDPAALHVAFGAFLRTHRPEDTTAPTQPRGVVRS
;
A
#
# COMPACT_ATOMS: atom_id res chain seq x y z
N MET A 1 0.62 -7.63 -6.18
CA MET A 1 1.60 -7.65 -5.07
C MET A 1 1.00 -6.80 -3.97
N PRO A 2 1.13 -7.17 -2.70
CA PRO A 2 0.51 -6.43 -1.60
C PRO A 2 0.97 -4.96 -1.55
N ASN A 3 2.26 -4.72 -1.80
CA ASN A 3 2.88 -3.39 -1.70
C ASN A 3 2.83 -2.56 -2.98
N PHE A 4 2.12 -3.00 -4.03
CA PHE A 4 2.04 -2.26 -5.29
C PHE A 4 0.64 -2.36 -5.89
N ASP A 5 0.04 -1.20 -6.15
CA ASP A 5 -1.30 -1.08 -6.71
C ASP A 5 -1.49 0.27 -7.41
N GLY A 6 -2.30 0.30 -8.47
CA GLY A 6 -2.69 1.56 -9.12
C GLY A 6 -1.53 2.40 -9.70
N GLY A 7 -0.35 1.82 -9.94
CA GLY A 7 0.85 2.56 -10.37
C GLY A 7 1.65 3.20 -9.22
N HIS A 8 1.35 2.82 -7.99
CA HIS A 8 2.02 3.32 -6.80
C HIS A 8 2.56 2.16 -5.96
N TYR A 9 3.70 2.39 -5.34
CA TYR A 9 4.30 1.46 -4.39
C TYR A 9 4.08 1.98 -2.97
N PHE A 10 3.55 1.12 -2.09
CA PHE A 10 3.25 1.41 -0.70
C PHE A 10 4.33 0.78 0.18
N LEU A 11 5.36 1.55 0.47
CA LEU A 11 6.46 1.11 1.31
C LEU A 11 6.07 1.28 2.77
N THR A 12 6.11 0.19 3.54
CA THR A 12 6.03 0.23 5.01
C THR A 12 7.21 -0.53 5.58
N VAL A 13 7.94 0.10 6.49
CA VAL A 13 9.21 -0.39 7.01
C VAL A 13 9.20 -0.26 8.53
N LEU A 14 9.60 -1.31 9.22
CA LEU A 14 9.79 -1.33 10.66
C LEU A 14 11.25 -1.62 10.96
N ILE A 15 12.02 -0.58 11.31
CA ILE A 15 13.45 -0.70 11.64
C ILE A 15 13.60 -0.77 13.16
N PRO A 16 14.19 -1.84 13.73
CA PRO A 16 14.42 -1.91 15.17
C PRO A 16 15.31 -0.77 15.64
N VAL A 17 14.88 -0.06 16.67
CA VAL A 17 15.65 1.01 17.31
C VAL A 17 16.57 0.39 18.35
N ARG A 18 17.80 0.91 18.42
CA ARG A 18 18.80 0.47 19.39
C ARG A 18 18.33 0.75 20.82
N THR A 19 18.75 -0.08 21.78
CA THR A 19 18.37 0.05 23.19
C THR A 19 19.56 0.31 24.11
N ASP A 20 20.79 0.23 23.60
CA ASP A 20 21.98 0.64 24.32
C ASP A 20 21.99 2.17 24.57
N PRO A 21 22.67 2.65 25.62
CA PRO A 21 22.80 4.08 25.87
C PRO A 21 23.69 4.74 24.81
N VAL A 22 23.32 5.95 24.39
CA VAL A 22 24.11 6.80 23.49
C VAL A 22 24.49 8.10 24.20
N GLN A 23 25.65 8.65 23.89
CA GLN A 23 26.07 9.94 24.46
C GLN A 23 25.11 11.06 24.02
N ASP A 24 24.71 11.93 24.95
CA ASP A 24 23.87 13.08 24.61
C ASP A 24 24.69 14.07 23.78
N ALA A 25 24.17 14.47 22.62
CA ALA A 25 24.84 15.44 21.75
C ALA A 25 25.07 16.80 22.43
N ARG A 26 24.30 17.13 23.48
CA ARG A 26 24.39 18.38 24.24
C ARG A 26 25.37 18.33 25.42
N SER A 27 25.85 17.14 25.79
CA SER A 27 26.61 16.97 27.02
C SER A 27 27.55 15.76 26.95
N THR A 28 28.83 15.99 27.23
CA THR A 28 29.83 14.94 27.25
C THR A 28 29.73 14.02 28.47
N SER A 29 28.96 14.39 29.48
CA SER A 29 28.84 13.67 30.76
C SER A 29 27.51 12.94 30.95
N SER A 30 26.55 13.11 30.04
CA SER A 30 25.26 12.42 30.11
C SER A 30 25.04 11.50 28.92
N VAL A 31 24.24 10.47 29.17
CA VAL A 31 23.76 9.53 28.16
C VAL A 31 22.25 9.64 28.03
N THR A 32 21.73 9.32 26.85
CA THR A 32 20.31 9.24 26.54
C THR A 32 20.00 7.91 25.86
N SER A 33 18.72 7.63 25.61
CA SER A 33 18.31 6.48 24.82
C SER A 33 18.28 6.82 23.33
N HIS A 34 18.64 5.85 22.49
CA HIS A 34 18.50 5.98 21.04
C HIS A 34 17.06 6.32 20.62
N ALA A 35 16.04 5.82 21.31
CA ALA A 35 14.65 6.17 21.04
C ALA A 35 14.32 7.64 21.33
N HIS A 36 14.96 8.26 22.33
CA HIS A 36 14.79 9.69 22.59
C HIS A 36 15.54 10.53 21.56
N ALA A 37 16.81 10.20 21.29
CA ALA A 37 17.63 10.90 20.29
C ALA A 37 17.00 10.83 18.88
N LEU A 38 16.45 9.67 18.51
CA LEU A 38 15.69 9.50 17.26
C LEU A 38 14.49 10.45 17.19
N ARG A 39 13.74 10.62 18.28
CA ARG A 39 12.61 11.58 18.29
C ARG A 39 13.10 13.02 18.13
N GLU A 40 14.20 13.39 18.79
CA GLU A 40 14.80 14.71 18.61
C GLU A 40 15.20 14.93 17.14
N ALA A 41 15.83 13.94 16.49
CA ALA A 41 16.16 13.98 15.07
C ALA A 41 14.91 14.13 14.18
N LEU A 42 13.86 13.35 14.43
CA LEU A 42 12.60 13.42 13.67
C LEU A 42 11.86 14.76 13.84
N VAL A 43 11.84 15.30 15.06
CA VAL A 43 11.22 16.61 15.35
C VAL A 43 11.98 17.75 14.69
N ALA A 44 13.29 17.62 14.52
CA ALA A 44 14.12 18.62 13.86
C ALA A 44 13.94 18.66 12.33
N LEU A 45 13.30 17.65 11.72
CA LEU A 45 13.07 17.63 10.28
C LEU A 45 12.04 18.69 9.87
N PRO A 46 12.30 19.49 8.82
CA PRO A 46 11.29 20.39 8.29
C PRO A 46 10.13 19.60 7.72
N THR A 47 8.92 20.10 7.94
CA THR A 47 7.68 19.54 7.38
C THR A 47 7.32 20.24 6.07
N ALA A 48 6.29 19.74 5.39
CA ALA A 48 5.80 20.40 4.18
C ALA A 48 5.26 21.81 4.49
N LEU A 49 5.41 22.71 3.51
CA LEU A 49 4.90 24.08 3.57
C LEU A 49 3.37 24.08 3.38
N GLN A 50 2.66 23.71 4.44
CA GLN A 50 1.20 23.51 4.48
C GLN A 50 0.49 24.48 5.43
N THR A 51 1.24 25.25 6.22
CA THR A 51 0.68 26.21 7.19
C THR A 51 1.45 27.53 7.06
N PRO A 52 0.84 28.67 7.45
CA PRO A 52 1.56 29.94 7.47
C PRO A 52 2.87 29.86 8.28
N ALA A 53 2.86 29.14 9.41
CA ALA A 53 4.04 28.96 10.24
C ALA A 53 5.19 28.26 9.48
N THR A 54 4.90 27.18 8.74
CA THR A 54 5.92 26.48 7.97
C THR A 54 6.35 27.26 6.72
N GLU A 55 5.42 27.96 6.07
CA GLU A 55 5.71 28.86 4.94
C GLU A 55 6.69 29.99 5.30
N HIS A 56 6.53 30.61 6.48
CA HIS A 56 7.43 31.68 6.94
C HIS A 56 8.85 31.20 7.24
N ILE A 57 9.01 29.95 7.68
CA ILE A 57 10.34 29.34 7.93
C ILE A 57 11.07 29.12 6.61
N GLY A 58 10.34 28.82 5.52
CA GLY A 58 10.90 28.61 4.18
C GLY A 58 11.72 27.32 4.01
N LEU A 59 11.78 26.46 5.04
CA LEU A 59 12.40 25.14 4.98
C LEU A 59 11.33 24.10 4.67
N ASN A 60 11.51 23.38 3.57
CA ASN A 60 10.57 22.36 3.12
C ASN A 60 11.07 20.95 3.49
N SER A 61 10.13 20.00 3.55
CA SER A 61 10.42 18.58 3.76
C SER A 61 11.48 18.06 2.79
N PRO A 62 12.48 17.28 3.26
CA PRO A 62 13.48 16.68 2.38
C PRO A 62 12.86 15.80 1.29
N PHE A 63 11.72 15.16 1.59
CA PHE A 63 10.96 14.33 0.64
C PHE A 63 10.44 15.12 -0.55
N ALA A 64 10.24 16.44 -0.43
CA ALA A 64 9.80 17.28 -1.56
C ALA A 64 10.86 17.43 -2.66
N ARG A 65 12.11 17.06 -2.36
CA ARG A 65 13.22 17.05 -3.34
C ARG A 65 13.06 15.88 -4.33
N ASP A 66 12.46 14.77 -3.91
CA ASP A 66 12.15 13.64 -4.77
C ASP A 66 10.91 13.91 -5.64
N GLY A 67 10.93 13.39 -6.86
CA GLY A 67 9.88 13.61 -7.86
C GLY A 67 8.82 12.52 -7.94
N ARG A 68 8.93 11.46 -7.12
CA ARG A 68 8.02 10.30 -7.11
C ARG A 68 7.22 10.20 -5.82
N THR A 69 7.67 10.83 -4.74
CA THR A 69 7.06 10.73 -3.40
C THR A 69 5.76 11.53 -3.32
N HIS A 70 4.65 10.83 -3.10
CA HIS A 70 3.33 11.44 -2.82
C HIS A 70 3.18 11.75 -1.34
N PHE A 71 3.56 10.78 -0.51
CA PHE A 71 3.43 10.86 0.93
C PHE A 71 4.58 10.12 1.60
N ALA A 72 5.10 10.68 2.68
CA ALA A 72 6.10 10.02 3.52
C ALA A 72 5.86 10.40 4.98
N ARG A 73 6.01 9.43 5.87
CA ARG A 73 5.89 9.65 7.32
C ARG A 73 6.86 8.80 8.10
N PHE A 74 7.24 9.34 9.26
CA PHE A 74 7.94 8.62 10.30
C PHE A 74 7.07 8.55 11.56
N ALA A 75 7.18 7.45 12.28
CA ALA A 75 6.69 7.35 13.65
C ALA A 75 7.62 6.43 14.46
N VAL A 76 7.69 6.65 15.77
CA VAL A 76 8.36 5.73 16.69
C VAL A 76 7.28 4.94 17.42
N ILE A 77 7.32 3.62 17.27
CA ILE A 77 6.43 2.69 17.95
C ILE A 77 7.22 2.11 19.13
N ASP A 78 6.92 2.56 20.35
CA ASP A 78 7.60 2.05 21.54
C ASP A 78 7.22 0.61 21.86
N ASP A 79 5.93 0.35 21.74
CA ASP A 79 5.33 -0.93 22.00
C ASP A 79 4.02 -1.03 21.20
N ALA A 80 3.59 -2.26 20.92
CA ALA A 80 2.29 -2.54 20.36
C ALA A 80 1.59 -3.48 21.34
N ALA A 81 0.98 -2.92 22.38
CA ALA A 81 0.15 -3.69 23.30
C ALA A 81 -1.07 -4.21 22.55
N TYR A 82 -0.94 -5.38 21.94
CA TYR A 82 -2.03 -6.03 21.22
C TYR A 82 -2.86 -6.83 22.22
N ASN A 83 -4.02 -6.30 22.57
CA ASN A 83 -5.03 -7.00 23.35
C ASN A 83 -5.97 -7.76 22.40
N GLY A 84 -5.44 -8.70 21.64
CA GLY A 84 -6.26 -9.60 20.82
C GLY A 84 -5.88 -11.05 21.05
N ARG A 85 -6.79 -11.94 20.67
CA ARG A 85 -6.56 -13.39 20.76
C ARG A 85 -5.84 -13.84 19.51
N ASP A 86 -4.94 -14.80 19.67
CA ASP A 86 -4.37 -15.49 18.53
C ASP A 86 -5.47 -16.05 17.63
N LYS A 87 -5.23 -16.06 16.31
CA LYS A 87 -6.13 -16.72 15.37
C LYS A 87 -6.18 -18.22 15.69
N ARG A 88 -7.26 -18.65 16.31
CA ARG A 88 -7.53 -20.07 16.61
C ARG A 88 -8.59 -20.61 15.65
N ASP A 89 -8.41 -21.86 15.22
CA ASP A 89 -9.43 -22.57 14.46
C ASP A 89 -10.67 -22.79 15.36
N PRO A 90 -11.85 -22.27 14.98
CA PRO A 90 -13.04 -22.33 15.83
C PRO A 90 -13.51 -23.76 16.08
N ILE A 91 -13.29 -24.68 15.13
CA ILE A 91 -13.67 -26.10 15.28
C ILE A 91 -12.72 -26.78 16.26
N ARG A 92 -11.42 -26.50 16.18
CA ARG A 92 -10.46 -27.01 17.16
C ARG A 92 -10.72 -26.44 18.56
N VAL A 93 -11.04 -25.15 18.66
CA VAL A 93 -11.34 -24.54 19.96
C VAL A 93 -12.56 -25.17 20.60
N ALA A 94 -13.62 -25.39 19.83
CA ALA A 94 -14.85 -26.02 20.32
C ALA A 94 -14.66 -27.48 20.79
N LEU A 95 -13.70 -28.22 20.21
CA LEU A 95 -13.48 -29.62 20.54
C LEU A 95 -12.45 -29.84 21.65
N VAL A 96 -11.36 -29.06 21.66
CA VAL A 96 -10.18 -29.35 22.50
C VAL A 96 -9.41 -28.10 22.92
N GLY A 97 -9.88 -26.90 22.55
CA GLY A 97 -9.13 -25.68 22.80
C GLY A 97 -9.30 -25.13 24.21
N PRO A 98 -8.45 -24.16 24.57
CA PRO A 98 -8.59 -23.42 25.82
C PRO A 98 -9.94 -22.69 25.88
N ASP A 99 -10.47 -22.51 27.09
CA ASP A 99 -11.71 -21.78 27.33
C ASP A 99 -11.65 -20.39 26.67
N PRO A 100 -12.55 -20.08 25.72
CA PRO A 100 -12.57 -18.80 25.03
C PRO A 100 -12.97 -17.62 25.93
N VAL A 101 -13.23 -17.81 27.22
CA VAL A 101 -13.39 -16.72 28.20
C VAL A 101 -12.06 -16.28 28.80
N THR A 102 -11.04 -17.14 28.80
CA THR A 102 -9.70 -16.79 29.31
C THR A 102 -8.99 -15.86 28.34
N ALA A 103 -8.42 -14.76 28.85
CA ALA A 103 -7.64 -13.82 28.06
C ALA A 103 -6.23 -14.39 27.78
N ASP A 104 -5.71 -14.11 26.59
CA ASP A 104 -4.34 -14.41 26.23
C ASP A 104 -3.38 -13.36 26.82
N PRO A 105 -2.09 -13.68 27.01
CA PRO A 105 -1.08 -12.69 27.41
C PRO A 105 -1.06 -11.50 26.45
N VAL A 106 -0.73 -10.32 26.96
CA VAL A 106 -0.51 -9.14 26.12
C VAL A 106 0.80 -9.33 25.37
N ASP A 107 0.74 -9.32 24.05
CA ASP A 107 1.93 -9.30 23.23
C ASP A 107 2.60 -7.92 23.32
N HIS A 108 3.92 -7.94 23.48
CA HIS A 108 4.78 -6.76 23.52
C HIS A 108 5.81 -6.83 22.40
N LEU A 109 6.22 -5.67 21.89
CA LEU A 109 7.33 -5.61 20.95
C LEU A 109 8.66 -5.82 21.69
N PRO A 110 9.60 -6.59 21.12
CA PRO A 110 10.91 -6.84 21.76
C PRO A 110 11.80 -5.60 21.78
N HIS A 111 11.54 -4.64 20.89
CA HIS A 111 12.27 -3.38 20.73
C HIS A 111 11.28 -2.27 20.33
N PRO A 112 11.61 -0.99 20.59
CA PRO A 112 10.98 0.09 19.88
C PRO A 112 11.33 0.03 18.38
N TYR A 113 10.43 0.46 17.51
CA TYR A 113 10.62 0.46 16.06
C TYR A 113 10.43 1.85 15.46
N LEU A 114 11.29 2.19 14.51
CA LEU A 114 11.06 3.28 13.57
C LEU A 114 10.13 2.76 12.46
N LEU A 115 8.91 3.28 12.42
CA LEU A 115 8.05 3.18 11.25
C LEU A 115 8.52 4.21 10.23
N PHE A 116 8.88 3.74 9.04
CA PHE A 116 8.97 4.56 7.85
C PHE A 116 7.93 4.08 6.85
N ALA A 117 7.02 4.96 6.44
CA ALA A 117 6.07 4.66 5.38
C ALA A 117 6.20 5.71 4.28
N ALA A 118 6.21 5.26 3.02
CA ALA A 118 6.25 6.13 1.86
C ALA A 118 5.43 5.56 0.71
N ASP A 119 4.64 6.43 0.09
CA ASP A 119 3.87 6.13 -1.11
C ASP A 119 4.48 6.90 -2.27
N PHE A 120 4.85 6.19 -3.32
CA PHE A 120 5.56 6.78 -4.45
C PHE A 120 5.16 6.18 -5.79
N ASP A 121 5.33 6.96 -6.87
CA ASP A 121 5.09 6.50 -8.24
C ASP A 121 6.01 5.33 -8.58
N ALA A 122 5.47 4.24 -9.12
CA ALA A 122 6.26 3.11 -9.61
C ALA A 122 5.63 2.48 -10.86
N ALA A 123 6.47 2.05 -11.81
CA ALA A 123 5.98 1.38 -13.01
C ALA A 123 5.52 -0.06 -12.72
N SER A 124 6.13 -0.71 -11.73
CA SER A 124 5.80 -2.06 -11.29
C SER A 124 6.08 -2.24 -9.79
N GLY A 125 5.63 -3.37 -9.24
CA GLY A 125 5.95 -3.80 -7.87
C GLY A 125 7.29 -4.51 -7.73
N ASP A 126 8.14 -4.49 -8.76
CA ASP A 126 9.40 -5.21 -8.76
C ASP A 126 10.42 -4.59 -7.80
N ALA A 127 11.29 -5.43 -7.23
CA ALA A 127 12.35 -4.95 -6.33
C ALA A 127 13.29 -3.93 -6.99
N ALA A 128 13.42 -3.95 -8.32
CA ALA A 128 14.22 -2.97 -9.06
C ALA A 128 13.65 -1.55 -8.94
N GLU A 129 12.31 -1.39 -9.00
CA GLU A 129 11.64 -0.10 -8.85
C GLU A 129 11.80 0.45 -7.43
N LEU A 130 11.61 -0.40 -6.42
CA LEU A 130 11.85 -0.04 -5.02
C LEU A 130 13.31 0.41 -4.81
N ASN A 131 14.28 -0.37 -5.26
CA ASN A 131 15.70 -0.04 -5.10
C ASN A 131 16.06 1.27 -5.82
N ALA A 132 15.52 1.51 -7.02
CA ALA A 132 15.74 2.76 -7.73
C ALA A 132 15.21 3.97 -6.95
N TYR A 133 14.00 3.86 -6.39
CA TYR A 133 13.43 4.89 -5.52
C TYR A 133 14.29 5.13 -4.27
N LEU A 134 14.70 4.08 -3.55
CA LEU A 134 15.50 4.20 -2.33
C LEU A 134 16.87 4.83 -2.59
N ARG A 135 17.54 4.47 -3.70
CA ARG A 135 18.80 5.12 -4.10
C ARG A 135 18.60 6.59 -4.45
N GLY A 136 17.51 6.92 -5.14
CA GLY A 136 17.13 8.30 -5.43
C GLY A 136 16.89 9.11 -4.16
N LEU A 137 16.15 8.53 -3.21
CA LEU A 137 15.86 9.14 -1.92
C LEU A 137 17.13 9.38 -1.11
N TRP A 138 18.05 8.41 -1.07
CA TRP A 138 19.36 8.60 -0.46
C TRP A 138 20.11 9.77 -1.09
N SER A 139 20.11 9.89 -2.42
CA SER A 139 20.84 10.96 -3.12
C SER A 139 20.36 12.38 -2.76
N VAL A 140 19.07 12.56 -2.44
CA VAL A 140 18.49 13.89 -2.18
C VAL A 140 18.38 14.23 -0.68
N MET A 141 18.48 13.24 0.21
CA MET A 141 18.32 13.45 1.66
C MET A 141 19.23 12.53 2.52
N GLN A 142 20.43 12.22 2.03
CA GLN A 142 21.43 11.43 2.75
C GLN A 142 21.72 11.95 4.18
N PRO A 143 21.96 13.26 4.41
CA PRO A 143 22.26 13.75 5.76
C PRO A 143 21.13 13.46 6.75
N GLU A 144 19.89 13.67 6.33
CA GLU A 144 18.70 13.39 7.12
C GLU A 144 18.57 11.89 7.41
N TRP A 145 18.78 11.02 6.40
CA TRP A 145 18.77 9.58 6.61
C TRP A 145 19.84 9.08 7.58
N ARG A 146 21.05 9.64 7.52
CA ARG A 146 22.12 9.25 8.46
C ARG A 146 21.77 9.61 9.90
N SER A 147 21.25 10.83 10.13
CA SER A 147 20.83 11.28 11.46
C SER A 147 19.66 10.46 12.03
N ILE A 148 18.79 9.92 11.16
CA ILE A 148 17.70 9.04 11.59
C ILE A 148 18.25 7.63 11.89
N LEU A 149 18.97 7.04 10.93
CA LEU A 149 19.32 5.63 10.97
C LEU A 149 20.44 5.32 11.96
N GLU A 150 21.28 6.28 12.36
CA GLU A 150 22.33 6.04 13.36
C GLU A 150 21.78 5.51 14.70
N HIS A 151 20.50 5.76 14.98
CA HIS A 151 19.81 5.25 16.15
C HIS A 151 19.11 3.91 15.95
N CYS A 152 19.24 3.29 14.77
CA CYS A 152 18.60 2.04 14.40
C CYS A 152 19.60 0.90 14.21
N HIS A 153 19.13 -0.34 14.40
CA HIS A 153 19.94 -1.53 14.13
C HIS A 153 20.23 -1.67 12.64
N GLY A 154 21.45 -2.09 12.31
CA GLY A 154 21.88 -2.34 10.94
C GLY A 154 22.47 -1.12 10.22
N TYR A 155 22.45 0.07 10.84
CA TYR A 155 23.07 1.28 10.29
C TYR A 155 24.56 1.14 9.98
N ASP A 156 25.30 0.34 10.75
CA ASP A 156 26.73 0.11 10.53
C ASP A 156 27.03 -0.49 9.14
N ARG A 157 26.01 -1.06 8.47
CA ARG A 157 26.09 -1.61 7.11
C ARG A 157 25.66 -0.61 6.03
N VAL A 158 25.26 0.61 6.41
CA VAL A 158 24.83 1.67 5.49
C VAL A 158 26.05 2.55 5.15
N ASP A 159 26.87 2.04 4.24
CA ASP A 159 28.04 2.74 3.70
C ASP A 159 27.70 3.64 2.50
N GLY A 160 26.55 3.42 1.86
CA GLY A 160 26.08 4.17 0.72
C GLY A 160 24.63 3.85 0.32
N PRO A 161 24.21 4.24 -0.90
CA PRO A 161 22.83 4.09 -1.35
C PRO A 161 22.38 2.62 -1.45
N ASP A 162 23.28 1.69 -1.76
CA ASP A 162 22.97 0.26 -1.81
C ASP A 162 22.79 -0.35 -0.42
N GLY A 163 23.66 -0.01 0.54
CA GLY A 163 23.50 -0.41 1.95
C GLY A 163 22.21 0.14 2.56
N PHE A 164 21.84 1.38 2.22
CA PHE A 164 20.55 1.97 2.59
C PHE A 164 19.38 1.17 2.01
N ALA A 165 19.38 0.92 0.70
CA ALA A 165 18.31 0.17 0.05
C ALA A 165 18.18 -1.26 0.62
N ALA A 166 19.30 -1.92 0.92
CA ALA A 166 19.33 -3.24 1.53
C ALA A 166 18.73 -3.24 2.94
N LEU A 167 19.08 -2.26 3.78
CA LEU A 167 18.50 -2.13 5.13
C LEU A 167 16.99 -1.93 5.07
N ILE A 168 16.53 -0.98 4.25
CA ILE A 168 15.11 -0.67 4.12
C ILE A 168 14.32 -1.87 3.59
N THR A 169 14.85 -2.57 2.58
CA THR A 169 14.21 -3.77 2.03
C THR A 169 14.15 -4.90 3.05
N ALA A 170 15.20 -5.10 3.85
CA ALA A 170 15.23 -6.12 4.90
C ALA A 170 14.22 -5.85 6.03
N CYS A 171 13.90 -4.58 6.27
CA CYS A 171 12.92 -4.14 7.27
C CYS A 171 11.53 -3.87 6.70
N GLN A 172 11.31 -4.11 5.39
CA GLN A 172 10.01 -3.92 4.78
C GLN A 172 9.00 -4.95 5.29
N VAL A 173 7.82 -4.48 5.65
CA VAL A 173 6.67 -5.33 5.98
C VAL A 173 5.65 -5.29 4.85
N GLU A 174 4.88 -6.37 4.72
CA GLU A 174 3.77 -6.46 3.78
C GLU A 174 2.61 -5.57 4.25
N THR A 175 2.23 -4.57 3.45
CA THR A 175 1.03 -3.74 3.68
C THR A 175 -0.01 -4.04 2.61
N THR A 176 -1.29 -3.95 2.98
CA THR A 176 -2.43 -4.16 2.06
C THR A 176 -3.38 -2.96 1.99
N MET A 177 -3.01 -1.83 2.61
CA MET A 177 -3.81 -0.61 2.61
C MET A 177 -3.09 0.51 1.86
N PRO A 178 -3.44 0.78 0.59
CA PRO A 178 -2.97 1.96 -0.10
C PRO A 178 -3.58 3.22 0.52
N PHE A 179 -2.77 4.27 0.74
CA PHE A 179 -3.29 5.57 1.23
C PHE A 179 -3.70 6.51 0.08
N ASN A 180 -3.27 6.23 -1.15
CA ASN A 180 -3.59 7.00 -2.35
C ASN A 180 -4.16 6.10 -3.45
N ASP A 181 -5.43 6.33 -3.78
CA ASP A 181 -6.04 5.78 -5.00
C ASP A 181 -6.79 6.90 -5.75
N TYR A 182 -6.24 7.33 -6.88
CA TYR A 182 -6.66 8.53 -7.60
C TYR A 182 -7.58 8.22 -8.80
N TRP A 183 -8.52 7.30 -8.63
CA TRP A 183 -9.53 7.02 -9.67
C TRP A 183 -10.69 8.02 -9.62
N THR A 184 -10.91 8.73 -10.73
CA THR A 184 -12.12 9.54 -10.93
C THR A 184 -13.29 8.75 -11.52
N GLY A 185 -13.08 7.47 -11.87
CA GLY A 185 -14.09 6.56 -12.43
C GLY A 185 -13.71 5.10 -12.21
N GLY A 186 -14.54 4.15 -12.63
CA GLY A 186 -14.27 2.72 -12.43
C GLY A 186 -13.01 2.24 -13.17
N PRO A 187 -12.14 1.43 -12.53
CA PRO A 187 -10.94 0.92 -13.17
C PRO A 187 -11.29 0.02 -14.36
N LYS A 188 -10.50 0.13 -15.43
CA LYS A 188 -10.65 -0.73 -16.62
C LYS A 188 -10.08 -2.12 -16.34
N LEU A 189 -10.85 -2.94 -15.64
CA LEU A 189 -10.48 -4.31 -15.33
C LEU A 189 -10.73 -5.23 -16.53
N THR A 190 -9.81 -6.15 -16.78
CA THR A 190 -10.01 -7.19 -17.78
C THR A 190 -10.97 -8.23 -17.21
N ALA A 191 -12.16 -8.37 -17.81
CA ALA A 191 -13.15 -9.34 -17.36
C ALA A 191 -12.61 -10.77 -17.52
N MET A 192 -12.77 -11.58 -16.47
CA MET A 192 -12.47 -13.01 -16.55
C MET A 192 -13.67 -13.76 -17.15
N PRO A 193 -13.47 -14.63 -18.16
CA PRO A 193 -14.55 -15.47 -18.67
C PRO A 193 -14.88 -16.57 -17.64
N LEU A 194 -15.92 -16.34 -16.83
CA LEU A 194 -16.35 -17.26 -15.77
C LEU A 194 -16.83 -18.61 -16.31
N GLY A 195 -17.48 -18.64 -17.47
CA GLY A 195 -18.02 -19.87 -18.06
C GLY A 195 -16.98 -20.97 -18.26
N PRO A 196 -15.91 -20.72 -19.06
CA PRO A 196 -14.81 -21.66 -19.24
C PRO A 196 -14.09 -22.05 -17.95
N LEU A 197 -14.03 -21.13 -16.97
CA LEU A 197 -13.41 -21.41 -15.68
C LEU A 197 -14.24 -22.38 -14.83
N LEU A 198 -15.57 -22.21 -14.80
CA LEU A 198 -16.49 -23.00 -13.98
C LEU A 198 -16.93 -24.29 -14.67
N ALA A 199 -16.75 -24.43 -15.99
CA ALA A 199 -17.19 -25.62 -16.73
C ALA A 199 -16.62 -26.95 -16.17
N PRO A 200 -15.33 -27.09 -15.83
CA PRO A 200 -14.80 -28.33 -15.25
C PRO A 200 -15.44 -28.66 -13.89
N LEU A 201 -15.72 -27.64 -13.08
CA LEU A 201 -16.38 -27.80 -11.78
C LEU A 201 -17.82 -28.28 -11.95
N ALA A 202 -18.56 -27.68 -12.90
CA ALA A 202 -19.92 -28.09 -13.24
C ALA A 202 -19.98 -29.52 -13.79
N VAL A 203 -19.01 -29.91 -14.63
CA VAL A 203 -18.90 -31.29 -15.15
C VAL A 203 -18.64 -32.29 -14.03
N ALA A 204 -17.72 -31.98 -13.10
CA ALA A 204 -17.44 -32.85 -11.96
C ALA A 204 -18.65 -32.99 -11.02
N ALA A 205 -19.34 -31.89 -10.72
CA ALA A 205 -20.57 -31.89 -9.94
C ALA A 205 -21.69 -32.69 -10.64
N GLY A 206 -21.85 -32.50 -11.95
CA GLY A 206 -22.80 -33.24 -12.78
C GLY A 206 -22.51 -34.74 -12.79
N ALA A 207 -21.24 -35.15 -12.96
CA ALA A 207 -20.84 -36.56 -12.91
C ALA A 207 -21.13 -37.19 -11.54
N LEU A 208 -20.87 -36.46 -10.44
CA LEU A 208 -21.20 -36.92 -9.09
C LEU A 208 -22.72 -37.12 -8.92
N LEU A 209 -23.51 -36.11 -9.27
CA LEU A 209 -24.97 -36.14 -9.13
C LEU A 209 -25.59 -37.25 -10.00
N LEU A 210 -25.23 -37.30 -11.28
CA LEU A 210 -25.72 -38.31 -12.23
C LEU A 210 -25.29 -39.71 -11.82
N GLY A 211 -24.06 -39.88 -11.34
CA GLY A 211 -23.57 -41.15 -10.80
C GLY A 211 -24.38 -41.62 -9.59
N LEU A 212 -24.67 -40.74 -8.63
CA LEU A 212 -25.46 -41.09 -7.44
C LEU A 212 -26.93 -41.40 -7.79
N VAL A 213 -27.57 -40.56 -8.59
CA VAL A 213 -28.97 -40.75 -9.02
C VAL A 213 -29.11 -42.02 -9.87
N GLY A 214 -28.19 -42.22 -10.82
CA GLY A 214 -28.19 -43.42 -11.66
C GLY A 214 -27.94 -44.71 -10.88
N ALA A 215 -27.06 -44.67 -9.87
CA ALA A 215 -26.82 -45.82 -8.99
C ALA A 215 -28.07 -46.17 -8.16
N LEU A 216 -28.76 -45.16 -7.63
CA LEU A 216 -30.01 -45.32 -6.89
C LEU A 216 -31.11 -45.95 -7.76
N LEU A 217 -31.32 -45.43 -8.96
CA LEU A 217 -32.32 -45.95 -9.91
C LEU A 217 -31.99 -47.37 -10.37
N ALA A 218 -30.71 -47.67 -10.65
CA ALA A 218 -30.28 -49.01 -11.01
C ALA A 218 -30.54 -50.00 -9.88
N ALA A 219 -30.28 -49.63 -8.63
CA ALA A 219 -30.58 -50.46 -7.47
C ALA A 219 -32.09 -50.71 -7.30
N MET A 220 -32.93 -49.68 -7.49
CA MET A 220 -34.40 -49.81 -7.40
C MET A 220 -35.00 -50.70 -8.49
N MET A 221 -34.41 -50.72 -9.69
CA MET A 221 -34.88 -51.52 -10.82
C MET A 221 -34.20 -52.90 -10.93
N GLY A 222 -33.39 -53.30 -9.94
CA GLY A 222 -32.67 -54.59 -9.94
C GLY A 222 -31.54 -54.68 -10.98
N GLY A 223 -31.05 -53.55 -11.50
CA GLY A 223 -29.98 -53.46 -12.48
C GLY A 223 -28.58 -53.30 -11.85
N GLY A 224 -27.54 -53.37 -12.69
CA GLY A 224 -26.15 -53.22 -12.25
C GLY A 224 -25.75 -51.76 -12.02
N ALA A 225 -25.41 -51.39 -10.77
CA ALA A 225 -25.02 -50.01 -10.41
C ALA A 225 -23.54 -49.66 -10.63
N ARG A 226 -22.70 -50.62 -11.06
CA ARG A 226 -21.22 -50.46 -11.11
C ARG A 226 -20.77 -49.26 -11.92
N PHE A 227 -21.32 -49.07 -13.12
CA PHE A 227 -20.98 -47.94 -13.99
C PHE A 227 -21.29 -46.59 -13.31
N TRP A 228 -22.48 -46.48 -12.71
CA TRP A 228 -22.94 -45.27 -12.03
C TRP A 228 -22.11 -44.93 -10.79
N LEU A 229 -21.70 -45.94 -10.03
CA LEU A 229 -20.81 -45.76 -8.87
C LEU A 229 -19.40 -45.32 -9.29
N ILE A 230 -18.87 -45.83 -10.41
CA ILE A 230 -17.58 -45.36 -10.95
C ILE A 230 -17.70 -43.89 -11.37
N LEU A 231 -18.77 -43.51 -12.06
CA LEU A 231 -19.03 -42.12 -12.45
C LEU A 231 -19.13 -41.20 -11.22
N ALA A 232 -19.85 -41.65 -10.18
CA ALA A 232 -19.94 -40.93 -8.91
C ALA A 232 -18.57 -40.76 -8.24
N LEU A 233 -17.75 -41.80 -8.22
CA LEU A 233 -16.39 -41.75 -7.65
C LEU A 233 -15.48 -40.79 -8.43
N LEU A 234 -15.55 -40.82 -9.76
CA LEU A 234 -14.81 -39.88 -10.61
C LEU A 234 -15.24 -38.43 -10.34
N GLY A 235 -16.55 -38.18 -10.24
CA GLY A 235 -17.08 -36.88 -9.86
C GLY A 235 -16.62 -36.43 -8.47
N LEU A 236 -16.66 -37.34 -7.48
CA LEU A 236 -16.24 -37.09 -6.10
C LEU A 236 -14.77 -36.69 -5.99
N ILE A 237 -13.89 -37.31 -6.78
CA ILE A 237 -12.46 -36.99 -6.82
C ILE A 237 -12.21 -35.71 -7.63
N ALA A 238 -12.86 -35.55 -8.78
CA ALA A 238 -12.64 -34.41 -9.67
C ALA A 238 -13.17 -33.09 -9.09
N LEU A 239 -14.24 -33.14 -8.28
CA LEU A 239 -14.88 -31.95 -7.70
C LEU A 239 -13.93 -31.10 -6.82
N PRO A 240 -13.26 -31.65 -5.77
CA PRO A 240 -12.35 -30.87 -4.95
C PRO A 240 -11.12 -30.38 -5.74
N ILE A 241 -10.63 -31.16 -6.70
CA ILE A 241 -9.49 -30.78 -7.56
C ILE A 241 -9.86 -29.58 -8.42
N THR A 242 -10.98 -29.65 -9.13
CA THR A 242 -11.46 -28.56 -9.99
C THR A 242 -11.83 -27.33 -9.18
N ALA A 243 -12.45 -27.49 -8.00
CA ALA A 243 -12.72 -26.39 -7.08
C ALA A 243 -11.43 -25.69 -6.62
N ALA A 244 -10.40 -26.46 -6.24
CA ALA A 244 -9.11 -25.90 -5.86
C ALA A 244 -8.43 -25.14 -7.01
N ILE A 245 -8.50 -25.65 -8.24
CA ILE A 245 -7.97 -24.96 -9.43
C ILE A 245 -8.72 -23.64 -9.67
N VAL A 246 -10.06 -23.65 -9.60
CA VAL A 246 -10.90 -22.45 -9.76
C VAL A 246 -10.55 -21.43 -8.69
N LEU A 247 -10.51 -21.82 -7.41
CA LEU A 247 -10.17 -20.94 -6.31
C LEU A 247 -8.77 -20.34 -6.45
N ARG A 248 -7.77 -21.14 -6.87
CA ARG A 248 -6.41 -20.66 -7.12
C ARG A 248 -6.36 -19.64 -8.25
N ARG A 249 -7.07 -19.88 -9.35
CA ARG A 249 -7.12 -18.96 -10.50
C ARG A 249 -7.85 -17.66 -10.16
N LEU A 250 -8.99 -17.74 -9.45
CA LEU A 250 -9.70 -16.57 -8.94
C LEU A 250 -8.83 -15.77 -7.98
N SER A 251 -8.20 -16.44 -7.01
CA SER A 251 -7.30 -15.80 -6.05
C SER A 251 -6.09 -15.15 -6.73
N SER A 252 -5.52 -15.80 -7.74
CA SER A 252 -4.41 -15.26 -8.51
C SER A 252 -4.81 -13.98 -9.26
N LYS A 253 -5.99 -13.96 -9.87
CA LYS A 253 -6.50 -12.77 -10.57
C LYS A 253 -6.94 -11.66 -9.63
N ALA A 254 -7.53 -12.00 -8.48
CA ALA A 254 -7.88 -11.03 -7.45
C ALA A 254 -6.66 -10.36 -6.79
N ARG A 255 -5.46 -10.91 -6.95
CA ARG A 255 -4.19 -10.36 -6.44
C ARG A 255 -3.41 -9.54 -7.48
N GLU A 256 -3.91 -9.45 -8.72
CA GLU A 256 -3.32 -8.59 -9.73
C GLU A 256 -3.53 -7.14 -9.32
N ALA A 257 -2.47 -6.34 -9.46
CA ALA A 257 -2.57 -4.91 -9.21
C ALA A 257 -3.55 -4.28 -10.21
N PHE A 258 -4.31 -3.31 -9.72
CA PHE A 258 -5.10 -2.42 -10.56
C PHE A 258 -4.18 -1.69 -11.55
N PRO A 259 -4.67 -1.42 -12.77
CA PRO A 259 -3.93 -0.61 -13.72
C PRO A 259 -3.71 0.80 -13.16
N THR A 260 -2.66 1.49 -13.64
CA THR A 260 -2.40 2.87 -13.27
C THR A 260 -3.53 3.78 -13.73
N ALA A 261 -4.04 4.62 -12.81
CA ALA A 261 -5.05 5.61 -13.15
C ALA A 261 -4.45 6.72 -14.05
N PRO A 262 -5.22 7.27 -15.01
CA PRO A 262 -4.72 8.37 -15.84
C PRO A 262 -4.40 9.61 -14.99
N ARG A 263 -3.19 10.19 -15.16
CA ARG A 263 -2.73 11.38 -14.44
C ARG A 263 -2.70 11.22 -12.91
N SER A 264 -2.53 10.00 -12.41
CA SER A 264 -2.35 9.73 -10.98
C SER A 264 -0.91 9.86 -10.51
N ASP A 265 0.04 10.08 -11.42
CA ASP A 265 1.42 10.35 -11.11
C ASP A 265 1.59 11.70 -10.38
N LEU A 266 2.69 11.88 -9.65
CA LEU A 266 2.91 13.08 -8.84
C LEU A 266 2.77 14.38 -9.67
N PRO A 267 3.34 14.51 -10.89
CA PRO A 267 3.11 15.68 -11.73
C PRO A 267 1.62 15.92 -12.06
N GLY A 268 0.87 14.86 -12.35
CA GLY A 268 -0.58 14.92 -12.60
C GLY A 268 -1.36 15.39 -11.38
N VAL A 269 -1.07 14.84 -10.20
CA VAL A 269 -1.72 15.22 -8.94
C VAL A 269 -1.41 16.69 -8.58
N LEU A 270 -0.15 17.12 -8.68
CA LEU A 270 0.23 18.51 -8.43
C LEU A 270 -0.44 19.48 -9.42
N LYS A 271 -0.61 19.06 -10.68
CA LYS A 271 -1.35 19.82 -11.68
C LYS A 271 -2.82 19.93 -11.30
N ALA A 272 -3.44 18.85 -10.85
CA ALA A 272 -4.84 18.85 -10.42
C ALA A 272 -5.06 19.78 -9.22
N LEU A 273 -4.19 19.74 -8.21
CA LEU A 273 -4.25 20.63 -7.05
C LEU A 273 -4.10 22.10 -7.46
N TYR A 274 -3.14 22.40 -8.33
CA TYR A 274 -2.96 23.74 -8.89
C TYR A 274 -4.20 24.23 -9.63
N LEU A 275 -4.78 23.39 -10.50
CA LEU A 275 -5.97 23.74 -11.27
C LEU A 275 -7.19 23.94 -10.35
N GLN A 276 -7.32 23.14 -9.29
CA GLN A 276 -8.39 23.31 -8.30
C GLN A 276 -8.31 24.69 -7.64
N GLN A 277 -7.11 25.12 -7.21
CA GLN A 277 -6.91 26.45 -6.61
C GLN A 277 -7.16 27.58 -7.61
N ALA A 278 -6.56 27.48 -8.81
CA ALA A 278 -6.69 28.50 -9.84
C ALA A 278 -8.15 28.65 -10.32
N PHE A 279 -8.84 27.52 -10.53
CA PHE A 279 -10.23 27.52 -10.96
C PHE A 279 -11.18 28.04 -9.89
N THR A 280 -10.89 27.78 -8.60
CA THR A 280 -11.67 28.36 -7.50
C THR A 280 -11.59 29.89 -7.52
N ARG A 281 -10.40 30.46 -7.69
CA ARG A 281 -10.22 31.92 -7.81
C ARG A 281 -10.91 32.47 -9.06
N PHE A 282 -10.74 31.80 -10.21
CA PHE A 282 -11.46 32.16 -11.43
C PHE A 282 -12.98 32.19 -11.22
N ALA A 283 -13.55 31.15 -10.60
CA ALA A 283 -14.97 31.06 -10.35
C ALA A 283 -15.48 32.19 -9.45
N ILE A 284 -14.70 32.61 -8.45
CA ILE A 284 -14.99 33.78 -7.60
C ILE A 284 -14.97 35.07 -8.44
N ASP A 285 -13.93 35.29 -9.24
CA ASP A 285 -13.74 36.53 -10.01
C ASP A 285 -14.76 36.70 -11.15
N GLN A 286 -15.35 35.61 -11.63
CA GLN A 286 -16.32 35.63 -12.74
C GLN A 286 -17.79 35.64 -12.28
N GLN A 287 -18.08 35.69 -10.98
CA GLN A 287 -19.47 35.74 -10.50
C GLN A 287 -20.21 36.97 -11.07
N GLY A 288 -21.44 36.75 -11.54
CA GLY A 288 -22.30 37.83 -12.06
C GLY A 288 -21.95 38.36 -13.45
N ARG A 289 -20.96 37.79 -14.15
CA ARG A 289 -20.64 38.17 -15.54
C ARG A 289 -21.64 37.64 -16.55
N ASP A 290 -21.79 38.34 -17.66
CA ASP A 290 -22.57 37.86 -18.79
C ASP A 290 -21.90 36.65 -19.47
N PRO A 291 -22.67 35.80 -20.17
CA PRO A 291 -22.14 34.56 -20.77
C PRO A 291 -21.02 34.77 -21.80
N ALA A 292 -21.04 35.86 -22.57
CA ALA A 292 -20.03 36.11 -23.60
C ALA A 292 -18.70 36.50 -22.96
N ALA A 293 -18.74 37.38 -21.96
CA ALA A 293 -17.56 37.73 -21.16
C ALA A 293 -16.99 36.51 -20.43
N LEU A 294 -17.84 35.64 -19.87
CA LEU A 294 -17.42 34.41 -19.21
C LEU A 294 -16.70 33.45 -20.17
N HIS A 295 -17.23 33.27 -21.39
CA HIS A 295 -16.60 32.41 -22.40
C HIS A 295 -15.20 32.91 -22.79
N VAL A 296 -15.06 34.22 -23.03
CA VAL A 296 -13.76 34.84 -23.33
C VAL A 296 -12.79 34.67 -22.16
N ALA A 297 -13.25 34.92 -20.94
CA ALA A 297 -12.45 34.76 -19.72
C ALA A 297 -12.00 33.31 -19.51
N PHE A 298 -12.88 32.34 -19.77
CA PHE A 298 -12.54 30.93 -19.69
C PHE A 298 -11.51 30.53 -20.75
N GLY A 299 -11.62 31.05 -21.98
CA GLY A 299 -10.60 30.86 -23.00
C GLY A 299 -9.23 31.41 -22.58
N ALA A 300 -9.20 32.56 -21.90
CA ALA A 300 -7.97 33.10 -21.31
C ALA A 300 -7.43 32.22 -20.17
N PHE A 301 -8.31 31.73 -19.29
CA PHE A 301 -7.98 30.79 -18.23
C PHE A 301 -7.27 29.54 -18.79
N LEU A 302 -7.83 28.92 -19.83
CA LEU A 302 -7.24 27.73 -20.46
C LEU A 302 -5.85 28.00 -21.05
N ARG A 303 -5.64 29.15 -21.69
CA ARG A 303 -4.32 29.55 -22.23
C ARG A 303 -3.29 29.79 -21.14
N THR A 304 -3.68 30.44 -20.05
CA THR A 304 -2.79 30.76 -18.92
C THR A 304 -2.42 29.51 -18.12
N HIS A 305 -3.41 28.71 -17.76
CA HIS A 305 -3.22 27.60 -16.83
C HIS A 305 -2.90 26.27 -17.50
N ARG A 306 -3.03 26.16 -18.82
CA ARG A 306 -2.65 25.00 -19.65
C ARG A 306 -3.03 23.66 -18.99
N PRO A 307 -4.31 23.32 -18.81
CA PRO A 307 -4.72 22.18 -17.99
C PRO A 307 -4.11 20.83 -18.40
N GLU A 308 -3.81 20.68 -19.70
CA GLU A 308 -3.24 19.48 -20.29
C GLU A 308 -1.71 19.34 -20.10
N ASP A 309 -1.02 20.42 -19.73
CA ASP A 309 0.42 20.42 -19.45
C ASP A 309 0.65 20.20 -17.96
N THR A 310 1.03 18.97 -17.57
CA THR A 310 1.28 18.58 -16.17
C THR A 310 2.56 19.18 -15.60
N THR A 311 3.45 19.68 -16.46
CA THR A 311 4.77 20.18 -16.07
C THR A 311 4.74 21.67 -15.74
N ALA A 312 3.87 22.45 -16.39
CA ALA A 312 3.71 23.87 -16.09
C ALA A 312 2.39 24.47 -16.62
N PRO A 313 1.82 25.49 -15.94
CA PRO A 313 2.05 25.84 -14.54
C PRO A 313 1.49 24.76 -13.61
N THR A 314 2.15 24.50 -12.49
CA THR A 314 1.79 23.44 -11.53
C THR A 314 2.16 23.85 -10.10
N GLN A 315 1.66 23.10 -9.12
CA GLN A 315 2.00 23.31 -7.72
C GLN A 315 3.41 22.75 -7.42
N PRO A 316 4.27 23.46 -6.67
CA PRO A 316 5.53 22.91 -6.20
C PRO A 316 5.31 21.74 -5.23
N ARG A 317 6.22 20.76 -5.27
CA ARG A 317 6.24 19.64 -4.31
C ARG A 317 6.43 20.14 -2.88
N GLY A 318 5.77 19.46 -1.93
CA GLY A 318 5.86 19.80 -0.50
C GLY A 318 5.23 21.16 -0.15
N VAL A 319 4.40 21.73 -1.01
CA VAL A 319 3.66 22.96 -0.74
C VAL A 319 2.18 22.65 -0.96
N VAL A 320 1.32 23.02 -0.01
CA VAL A 320 -0.14 22.99 -0.21
C VAL A 320 -0.65 24.38 0.13
N ARG A 321 -1.00 25.16 -0.90
CA ARG A 321 -1.53 26.52 -0.73
C ARG A 321 -3.04 26.47 -0.72
N SER A 322 -3.66 27.16 0.23
CA SER A 322 -5.09 27.47 0.20
C SER A 322 -5.40 28.74 -0.60
#